data_AF-A0A524LZS7-F1
#
_entry.id   AF-A0A524LZS7-F1
#
_cell.length_a   1.000
_cell.length_b   1.000
_cell.length_c   1.000
_cell.angle_alpha   90.00
_cell.angle_beta   90.00
_cell.angle_gamma   90.00
#
_symmetry.space_group_name_H-M   'P 1'
#
loop_
_entity.id
_entity.type
_entity.pdbx_description
1 polymer ?
#
loop_
_entity_poly.entity_id
_entity_poly.type
_entity_poly.pdbx_seq_one_letter_code
_entity_poly.pdbx_strand_id
1 'polypeptide(L)'
;MGEGALRSPPSPELQLFSPDAEGRFLERPNRFVIDVELDGIRTRVHCPNPGRMTELLVPGATILLERAQAPVARTPQTRRTAYTAAAVIHGEAVVSLIPV
;
A
#
# COMPACT_ATOMS: atom_id res chain seq x y z
N MET A 1 40.42 17.14 -27.49
CA MET A 1 39.83 15.80 -27.30
C MET A 1 39.33 15.73 -25.87
N GLY A 2 38.03 15.87 -25.65
CA GLY A 2 37.43 15.72 -24.33
C GLY A 2 36.12 14.98 -24.54
N GLU A 3 36.09 13.71 -24.18
CA GLU A 3 34.88 12.88 -24.19
C GLU A 3 33.88 13.47 -23.19
N GLY A 4 32.85 14.11 -23.71
CA GLY A 4 31.62 14.36 -22.96
C GLY A 4 30.93 13.03 -22.74
N ALA A 5 31.23 12.37 -21.61
CA ALA A 5 30.43 11.26 -21.14
C ALA A 5 29.01 11.79 -20.87
N LEU A 6 28.09 11.54 -21.80
CA LEU A 6 26.67 11.72 -21.55
C LEU A 6 26.33 10.85 -20.34
N ARG A 7 26.11 11.49 -19.20
CA ARG A 7 25.47 10.84 -18.06
C ARG A 7 24.07 10.46 -18.52
N SER A 8 23.85 9.18 -18.78
CA SER A 8 22.51 8.63 -18.95
C SER A 8 21.64 9.10 -17.78
N PRO A 9 20.38 9.53 -18.00
CA PRO A 9 19.48 9.79 -16.89
C PRO A 9 19.40 8.52 -16.04
N PRO A 10 19.33 8.61 -14.69
CA PRO A 10 19.02 7.43 -13.89
C PRO A 10 17.74 6.82 -14.46
N SER A 11 17.76 5.52 -14.77
CA SER A 11 16.55 4.77 -15.11
C SER A 11 15.48 5.14 -14.09
N PRO A 12 14.21 5.35 -14.48
CA PRO A 12 13.18 5.64 -13.50
C PRO A 12 13.20 4.51 -12.47
N GLU A 13 13.55 4.87 -11.23
CA GLU A 13 13.49 3.93 -10.11
C GLU A 13 12.06 3.38 -10.06
N LEU A 14 11.91 2.06 -9.99
CA LEU A 14 10.60 1.43 -9.98
C LEU A 14 9.89 1.79 -8.66
N GLN A 15 9.05 2.82 -8.69
CA GLN A 15 8.24 3.23 -7.56
C GLN A 15 6.92 2.43 -7.56
N LEU A 16 6.78 1.50 -6.61
CA LEU A 16 5.56 0.66 -6.51
C LEU A 16 4.42 1.35 -5.75
N PHE A 17 4.74 2.13 -4.71
CA PHE A 17 3.78 2.87 -3.89
C PHE A 17 4.48 3.99 -3.11
N SER A 18 3.72 4.92 -2.53
CA SER A 18 4.23 5.96 -1.63
C SER A 18 3.54 5.85 -0.26
N PRO A 19 4.20 5.32 0.79
CA PRO A 19 3.55 5.15 2.08
C PRO A 19 3.33 6.49 2.78
N ASP A 20 2.10 6.78 3.19
CA ASP A 20 1.70 8.00 3.91
C ASP A 20 1.53 7.79 5.42
N ALA A 21 1.26 6.55 5.84
CA ALA A 21 1.04 6.20 7.25
C ALA A 21 1.34 4.72 7.51
N GLU A 22 1.44 4.36 8.79
CA GLU A 22 1.57 2.97 9.25
C GLU A 22 0.40 2.63 10.18
N GLY A 23 -0.14 1.42 10.04
CA GLY A 23 -1.17 0.89 10.93
C GLY A 23 -0.89 -0.55 11.32
N ARG A 24 -1.48 -1.00 12.43
CA ARG A 24 -1.40 -2.41 12.85
C ARG A 24 -2.60 -3.17 12.35
N PHE A 25 -2.37 -4.26 11.62
CA PHE A 25 -3.44 -5.13 11.14
C PHE A 25 -4.25 -5.70 12.32
N LEU A 26 -5.57 -5.61 12.25
CA LEU A 26 -6.49 -6.19 13.23
C LEU A 26 -7.16 -7.43 12.65
N GLU A 27 -7.87 -7.26 11.53
CA GLU A 27 -8.57 -8.35 10.86
C GLU A 27 -8.92 -8.00 9.40
N ARG A 28 -9.38 -9.00 8.65
CA ARG A 28 -9.81 -8.87 7.26
C ARG A 28 -11.26 -9.32 7.11
N PRO A 29 -12.24 -8.44 7.34
CA PRO A 29 -13.65 -8.82 7.34
C PRO A 29 -14.14 -9.34 5.98
N ASN A 30 -13.50 -8.93 4.88
CA ASN A 30 -13.75 -9.48 3.56
C ASN A 30 -12.53 -9.27 2.64
N ARG A 31 -12.58 -9.82 1.42
CA ARG A 31 -11.43 -9.78 0.50
C ARG A 31 -10.99 -8.38 0.05
N PHE A 32 -11.80 -7.34 0.24
CA PHE A 32 -11.55 -5.97 -0.23
C PHE A 32 -11.29 -4.96 0.89
N VAL A 33 -11.40 -5.37 2.15
CA VAL A 33 -11.27 -4.49 3.32
C VAL A 33 -10.44 -5.18 4.40
N ILE A 34 -9.47 -4.47 4.94
CA ILE A 34 -8.84 -4.80 6.22
C ILE A 34 -9.21 -3.72 7.25
N ASP A 35 -9.26 -4.11 8.50
CA ASP A 35 -9.27 -3.18 9.62
C ASP A 35 -7.87 -3.09 10.20
N VAL A 36 -7.40 -1.86 10.42
CA VAL A 36 -6.13 -1.56 11.07
C VAL A 36 -6.35 -0.65 12.27
N GLU A 37 -5.48 -0.71 13.25
CA GLU A 37 -5.32 0.34 14.25
C GLU A 37 -4.38 1.41 13.69
N LEU A 38 -4.90 2.62 13.54
CA LEU A 38 -4.17 3.81 13.10
C LEU A 38 -4.40 4.89 14.15
N ASP A 39 -3.33 5.42 14.75
CA ASP A 39 -3.40 6.41 15.83
C ASP A 39 -4.34 6.00 16.98
N GLY A 40 -4.35 4.71 17.33
CA GLY A 40 -5.21 4.13 18.36
C GLY A 40 -6.69 3.96 17.96
N ILE A 41 -7.05 4.21 16.69
CA ILE A 41 -8.42 4.11 16.18
C ILE A 41 -8.52 2.99 15.15
N ARG A 42 -9.54 2.14 15.28
CA ARG A 42 -9.88 1.14 14.27
C ARG A 42 -10.37 1.80 12.98
N THR A 43 -9.61 1.62 11.91
CA THR A 43 -9.80 2.27 10.61
C THR A 43 -9.96 1.24 9.50
N ARG A 44 -11.00 1.40 8.67
CA ARG A 44 -11.20 0.57 7.46
C ARG A 44 -10.28 1.02 6.33
N VAL A 45 -9.51 0.08 5.80
CA VAL A 45 -8.54 0.29 4.73
C VAL A 45 -8.89 -0.61 3.55
N HIS A 46 -8.73 -0.09 2.33
CA HIS A 46 -8.94 -0.89 1.14
C HIS A 46 -7.82 -1.93 0.99
N CYS A 47 -8.21 -3.18 0.78
CA CYS A 47 -7.31 -4.28 0.46
C CYS A 47 -7.30 -4.49 -1.07
N PRO A 48 -6.22 -4.11 -1.78
CA PRO A 48 -6.17 -4.20 -3.24
C PRO A 48 -5.95 -5.64 -3.74
N ASN A 49 -5.40 -6.52 -2.89
CA ASN A 49 -5.15 -7.92 -3.24
C ASN A 49 -6.30 -8.83 -2.75
N PRO A 50 -7.04 -9.50 -3.64
CA PRO A 50 -8.13 -10.41 -3.27
C PRO A 50 -7.65 -11.78 -2.79
N GLY A 51 -6.36 -12.11 -2.94
CA GLY A 51 -5.74 -13.36 -2.50
C GLY A 51 -5.81 -13.56 -0.98
N ARG A 52 -5.44 -14.75 -0.48
CA ARG A 52 -5.66 -15.11 0.95
C ARG A 52 -4.78 -14.34 1.92
N MET A 53 -3.48 -14.20 1.62
CA MET A 53 -2.50 -13.45 2.43
C MET A 53 -2.47 -13.86 3.91
N THR A 54 -2.83 -15.11 4.23
CA THR A 54 -3.03 -15.59 5.61
C THR A 54 -1.76 -15.54 6.45
N GLU A 55 -0.59 -15.74 5.82
CA GLU A 55 0.71 -15.72 6.49
C GLU A 55 1.26 -14.30 6.69
N LEU A 56 0.74 -13.33 5.93
CA LEU A 56 1.20 -11.95 5.96
C LEU A 56 0.28 -11.06 6.82
N LEU A 57 -1.04 -11.22 6.67
CA LEU A 57 -2.06 -10.47 7.39
C LEU A 57 -2.42 -11.16 8.71
N VAL A 58 -1.46 -11.17 9.63
CA VAL A 58 -1.63 -11.65 11.00
C VAL A 58 -1.88 -10.49 11.95
N PRO A 59 -2.74 -10.64 12.99
CA PRO A 59 -3.00 -9.57 13.96
C PRO A 59 -1.71 -8.97 14.53
N GLY A 60 -1.59 -7.64 14.47
CA GLY A 60 -0.42 -6.88 14.90
C GLY A 60 0.61 -6.60 13.79
N ALA A 61 0.49 -7.21 12.61
CA ALA A 61 1.40 -6.94 11.49
C ALA A 61 1.37 -5.45 11.09
N THR A 62 2.54 -4.86 10.83
CA THR A 62 2.64 -3.47 10.37
C THR A 62 2.25 -3.39 8.90
N ILE A 63 1.25 -2.56 8.61
CA ILE A 63 0.75 -2.28 7.27
C ILE A 63 1.18 -0.87 6.87
N LEU A 64 1.81 -0.77 5.71
CA LEU A 64 2.09 0.52 5.08
C LEU A 64 0.84 0.97 4.30
N LEU A 65 0.36 2.15 4.65
CA LEU A 65 -0.88 2.73 4.14
C LEU A 65 -0.55 3.84 3.14
N GLU A 66 -1.16 3.78 1.96
CA GLU A 66 -1.10 4.84 0.96
C GLU A 66 -2.44 5.56 0.91
N ARG A 67 -2.42 6.88 0.99
CA ARG A 67 -3.60 7.72 0.97
C ARG A 67 -4.26 7.63 -0.40
N ALA A 68 -5.58 7.47 -0.38
CA ALA A 68 -6.37 7.49 -1.58
C ALA A 68 -6.21 8.84 -2.30
N GLN A 69 -5.78 8.79 -3.57
CA GLN A 69 -5.89 9.95 -4.45
C GLN A 69 -7.37 10.22 -4.72
N ALA A 70 -7.73 11.50 -4.84
CA ALA A 70 -9.11 11.92 -5.15
C ALA A 70 -9.61 11.23 -6.44
N PRO A 71 -10.93 10.98 -6.59
CA PRO A 71 -11.45 10.33 -7.78
C PRO A 71 -11.03 11.12 -9.03
N VAL A 72 -10.37 10.44 -9.97
CA VAL A 72 -10.23 10.96 -11.33
C VAL A 72 -11.66 11.10 -11.88
N ALA A 73 -12.01 12.27 -12.40
CA ALA A 73 -13.38 12.77 -12.62
C ALA A 73 -14.30 11.96 -13.59
N ARG A 74 -14.01 10.69 -13.88
CA ARG A 74 -14.69 9.88 -14.90
C ARG A 74 -15.17 8.50 -14.44
N THR A 75 -15.13 8.19 -13.15
CA THR A 75 -15.64 6.92 -12.62
C THR A 75 -16.64 7.15 -11.48
N PRO A 76 -17.90 6.65 -11.56
CA PRO A 76 -18.92 6.83 -10.52
C PRO A 76 -18.64 6.09 -9.20
N GLN A 77 -17.48 5.46 -9.06
CA GLN A 77 -17.14 4.65 -7.91
C GLN A 77 -16.52 5.52 -6.81
N THR A 78 -17.36 6.11 -5.96
CA THR A 78 -16.87 6.88 -4.80
C THR A 78 -16.12 5.94 -3.87
N ARG A 79 -14.79 6.07 -3.85
CA ARG A 79 -13.93 5.30 -2.94
C ARG A 79 -14.29 5.67 -1.50
N ARG A 80 -14.67 4.66 -0.70
CA ARG A 80 -15.18 4.86 0.68
C ARG A 80 -14.10 4.84 1.76
N THR A 81 -12.89 4.41 1.44
CA THR A 81 -11.76 4.36 2.38
C THR A 81 -10.72 5.44 2.04
N ALA A 82 -10.17 6.08 3.06
CA ALA A 82 -9.13 7.09 2.91
C ALA A 82 -7.75 6.49 2.55
N TYR A 83 -7.54 5.19 2.77
CA TYR A 83 -6.26 4.51 2.55
C TYR A 83 -6.40 3.21 1.74
N THR A 84 -5.32 2.85 1.04
CA THR A 84 -5.01 1.52 0.48
C THR A 84 -3.97 0.85 1.37
N ALA A 85 -4.08 -0.46 1.60
CA ALA A 85 -2.97 -1.24 2.15
C ALA A 85 -1.96 -1.50 1.02
N ALA A 86 -0.84 -0.78 1.03
CA ALA A 86 0.15 -0.84 -0.05
C ALA A 86 1.14 -1.99 0.16
N ALA A 87 1.58 -2.21 1.40
CA ALA A 87 2.50 -3.26 1.76
C ALA A 87 2.30 -3.72 3.21
N VAL A 88 2.92 -4.84 3.54
CA VAL A 88 3.05 -5.39 4.89
C VAL A 88 4.52 -5.60 5.21
N ILE A 89 4.92 -5.30 6.45
CA ILE A 89 6.25 -5.61 6.97
C ILE A 89 6.23 -7.03 7.51
N HIS A 90 7.13 -7.88 7.02
CA HIS A 90 7.27 -9.27 7.45
C HIS A 90 8.74 -9.59 7.73
N GLY A 91 9.13 -9.56 9.00
CA GLY A 91 10.54 -9.57 9.39
C GLY A 91 11.24 -8.30 8.91
N GLU A 92 12.33 -8.46 8.16
CA GLU A 92 13.05 -7.35 7.52
C GLU A 92 12.53 -7.03 6.10
N ALA A 93 11.59 -7.83 5.58
CA ALA A 93 11.06 -7.67 4.23
C ALA A 93 9.85 -6.74 4.18
N VAL A 94 9.78 -5.93 3.12
CA VAL A 94 8.59 -5.19 2.70
C VAL A 94 7.92 -5.98 1.60
N VAL A 95 6.72 -6.50 1.85
CA VAL A 95 5.97 -7.30 0.88
C VAL A 95 4.85 -6.43 0.31
N SER A 96 4.92 -6.15 -1.00
CA SER A 96 3.85 -5.42 -1.70
C SER A 96 2.54 -6.19 -1.65
N LEU A 97 1.47 -5.49 -1.30
CA LEU A 97 0.09 -5.98 -1.39
C LEU A 97 -0.58 -5.50 -2.69
N ILE A 98 0.10 -4.73 -3.53
CA ILE A 98 -0.42 -4.29 -4.82
C ILE A 98 -0.17 -5.41 -5.84
N PRO A 99 -1.22 -5.95 -6.50
CA PRO A 99 -1.03 -6.93 -7.57
C PRO A 99 -0.24 -6.31 -8.74
N VAL A 100 0.73 -7.07 -9.25
CA VAL A 100 1.44 -6.76 -10.51
C VAL A 100 0.72 -7.36 -11.71
#